data_AF-A0A7W0V475-F1
#
_entry.id   AF-A0A7W0V475-F1
#
_cell.length_a   1.000
_cell.length_b   1.000
_cell.length_c   1.000
_cell.angle_alpha   90.00
_cell.angle_beta   90.00
_cell.angle_gamma   90.00
#
_symmetry.space_group_name_H-M   'P 1'
#
loop_
_entity.id
_entity.type
_entity.pdbx_description
1 polymer ?
#
loop_
_entity_poly.entity_id
_entity_poly.type
_entity_poly.pdbx_seq_one_letter_code
_entity_poly.pdbx_strand_id
1 'polypeptide(L)'
;NVVGSSLDDVRGYAPRGFDNVIEATGVTKVAEMAIDAVKRRGKLLLFGVCPPGEKAAFDAFKIYNEEITILGSMAVLNSYGPAIDIIAAGAVDATKMVTHAFTIDQFPAALDLVRKGGGLKVQLAAG
;
A
#
# COMPACT_ATOMS: atom_id res chain seq x y z
N ASN A 1 10.45 -5.39 -12.80
CA ASN A 1 9.22 -5.04 -12.07
C ASN A 1 8.02 -5.38 -12.92
N VAL A 2 7.10 -6.16 -12.39
CA VAL A 2 5.82 -6.48 -13.04
C VAL A 2 4.83 -5.40 -12.63
N VAL A 3 4.13 -4.82 -13.60
CA VAL A 3 3.07 -3.84 -13.36
C VAL A 3 1.85 -4.32 -14.13
N GLY A 4 0.70 -4.38 -13.45
CA GLY A 4 -0.58 -4.76 -14.01
C GLY A 4 -1.68 -3.83 -13.53
N SER A 5 -2.73 -3.72 -14.32
CA SER A 5 -3.96 -3.01 -14.00
C SER A 5 -5.04 -3.92 -13.41
N SER A 6 -4.84 -5.23 -13.49
CA SER A 6 -5.73 -6.27 -12.98
C SER A 6 -4.95 -7.42 -12.34
N LEU A 7 -5.66 -8.30 -11.61
CA LEU A 7 -5.07 -9.54 -11.11
C LEU A 7 -4.65 -10.48 -12.25
N ASP A 8 -5.39 -10.49 -13.36
CA ASP A 8 -5.08 -11.34 -14.51
C ASP A 8 -3.75 -10.96 -15.16
N ASP A 9 -3.42 -9.66 -15.19
CA ASP A 9 -2.16 -9.15 -15.73
C ASP A 9 -0.93 -9.70 -14.97
N VAL A 10 -1.11 -10.05 -13.69
CA VAL A 10 -0.02 -10.49 -12.81
C VAL A 10 -0.03 -11.99 -12.50
N ARG A 11 -1.13 -12.71 -12.80
CA ARG A 11 -1.28 -14.15 -12.54
C ARG A 11 -0.20 -15.01 -13.17
N GLY A 12 0.28 -14.64 -14.37
CA GLY A 12 1.34 -15.37 -15.07
C GLY A 12 2.67 -15.44 -14.30
N TYR A 13 2.92 -14.49 -13.40
CA TYR A 13 4.13 -14.43 -12.58
C TYR A 13 4.01 -15.22 -11.28
N ALA A 14 2.78 -15.44 -10.82
CA ALA A 14 2.49 -16.21 -9.62
C ALA A 14 1.26 -17.10 -9.87
N PRO A 15 1.40 -18.23 -10.61
CA PRO A 15 0.26 -19.07 -10.99
C PRO A 15 -0.49 -19.69 -9.80
N ARG A 16 0.14 -19.72 -8.63
CA ARG A 16 -0.43 -20.23 -7.37
C ARG A 16 -0.87 -19.11 -6.42
N GLY A 17 -0.77 -17.85 -6.83
CA GLY A 17 -0.89 -16.68 -5.96
C GLY A 17 0.43 -16.30 -5.28
N PHE A 18 0.41 -15.19 -4.54
CA PHE A 18 1.53 -14.59 -3.83
C PHE A 18 1.54 -14.98 -2.36
N ASP A 19 2.75 -15.12 -1.79
CA ASP A 19 2.95 -15.34 -0.35
C ASP A 19 2.37 -14.23 0.52
N ASN A 20 2.61 -12.98 0.11
CA ASN A 20 2.18 -11.78 0.80
C ASN A 20 1.54 -10.84 -0.22
N VAL A 21 0.31 -10.41 0.08
CA VAL A 21 -0.42 -9.41 -0.70
C VAL A 21 -0.66 -8.22 0.21
N ILE A 22 -0.28 -7.02 -0.25
CA ILE A 22 -0.50 -5.76 0.48
C ILE A 22 -1.55 -4.94 -0.28
N GLU A 23 -2.70 -4.73 0.36
CA GLU A 23 -3.71 -3.77 -0.07
C GLU A 23 -3.30 -2.40 0.47
N ALA A 24 -2.93 -1.46 -0.41
CA ALA A 24 -2.44 -0.12 -0.05
C ALA A 24 -3.25 1.03 -0.68
N THR A 25 -4.39 0.72 -1.29
CA THR A 25 -5.29 1.70 -1.96
C THR A 25 -6.33 2.26 -1.01
N GLY A 26 -6.75 1.51 0.02
CA GLY A 26 -7.86 1.90 0.90
C GLY A 26 -9.23 1.86 0.21
N VAL A 27 -9.35 1.17 -0.92
CA VAL A 27 -10.62 0.96 -1.61
C VAL A 27 -11.19 -0.39 -1.19
N THR A 28 -12.35 -0.40 -0.52
CA THR A 28 -12.97 -1.62 0.04
C THR A 28 -13.09 -2.75 -0.98
N LYS A 29 -13.49 -2.42 -2.23
CA LYS A 29 -13.62 -3.40 -3.31
C LYS A 29 -12.28 -4.00 -3.75
N VAL A 30 -11.20 -3.23 -3.67
CA VAL A 30 -9.84 -3.73 -3.92
C VAL A 30 -9.40 -4.65 -2.78
N ALA A 31 -9.75 -4.34 -1.53
CA ALA A 31 -9.49 -5.22 -0.39
C ALA A 31 -10.18 -6.57 -0.53
N GLU A 32 -11.45 -6.59 -0.96
CA GLU A 32 -12.20 -7.83 -1.25
C GLU A 32 -11.53 -8.66 -2.35
N MET A 33 -11.13 -8.01 -3.45
CA MET A 33 -10.45 -8.68 -4.56
C MET A 33 -9.04 -9.17 -4.20
N ALA A 34 -8.33 -8.46 -3.31
CA ALA A 34 -6.93 -8.76 -2.99
C ALA A 34 -6.73 -10.17 -2.41
N ILE A 35 -7.74 -10.73 -1.73
CA ILE A 35 -7.66 -12.10 -1.19
C ILE A 35 -7.49 -13.16 -2.30
N ASP A 36 -7.95 -12.87 -3.52
CA ASP A 36 -7.83 -13.79 -4.65
C ASP A 36 -6.43 -13.86 -5.26
N ALA A 37 -5.56 -12.92 -4.88
CA ALA A 37 -4.15 -12.96 -5.21
C ALA A 37 -3.31 -13.76 -4.21
N VAL A 38 -3.88 -14.10 -3.04
CA VAL A 38 -3.16 -14.79 -1.96
C VAL A 38 -3.09 -16.28 -2.27
N LYS A 39 -1.91 -16.87 -2.11
CA LYS A 39 -1.76 -18.32 -2.22
C LYS A 39 -2.25 -19.04 -0.95
N ARG A 40 -2.45 -20.35 -1.04
CA ARG A 40 -2.62 -21.22 0.13
C ARG A 40 -1.49 -21.03 1.15
N ARG A 41 -1.87 -20.77 2.42
CA ARG A 41 -1.03 -20.43 3.59
C ARG A 41 -0.36 -19.06 3.50
N GLY A 42 -0.84 -18.20 2.59
CA GLY A 42 -0.37 -16.83 2.40
C GLY A 42 -1.04 -15.83 3.32
N LYS A 43 -0.67 -14.55 3.13
CA LYS A 43 -1.11 -13.44 3.97
C LYS A 43 -1.65 -12.29 3.13
N LEU A 44 -2.78 -11.73 3.58
CA LEU A 44 -3.30 -10.45 3.14
C LEU A 44 -3.06 -9.41 4.23
N LEU A 45 -2.34 -8.35 3.89
CA LEU A 45 -2.18 -7.17 4.74
C LEU A 45 -3.10 -6.05 4.23
N LEU A 46 -4.05 -5.63 5.07
CA LEU A 46 -4.83 -4.42 4.89
C LEU A 46 -4.03 -3.23 5.45
N PHE A 47 -3.31 -2.54 4.56
CA PHE A 47 -2.51 -1.36 4.89
C PHE A 47 -3.22 -0.05 4.52
N GLY A 48 -3.98 -0.05 3.42
CA GLY A 48 -4.83 1.05 3.01
C GLY A 48 -5.97 1.29 4.00
N VAL A 49 -6.39 2.56 4.12
CA VAL A 49 -7.47 2.94 5.04
C VAL A 49 -8.80 2.97 4.27
N CYS A 50 -9.58 1.90 4.38
CA CYS A 50 -10.96 1.87 3.89
C CYS A 50 -11.83 2.90 4.63
N PRO A 51 -12.84 3.51 3.97
CA PRO A 51 -13.71 4.49 4.61
C PRO A 51 -14.40 3.92 5.87
N PRO A 52 -14.50 4.69 6.97
CA PRO A 52 -15.18 4.24 8.18
C PRO A 52 -16.62 3.80 7.92
N GLY A 53 -16.97 2.60 8.38
CA GLY A 53 -18.32 2.03 8.23
C GLY A 53 -18.50 1.16 6.98
N GLU A 54 -17.60 1.24 6.00
CA GLU A 54 -17.57 0.26 4.91
C GLU A 54 -17.10 -1.10 5.43
N LYS A 55 -17.59 -2.17 4.80
CA LYS A 55 -17.27 -3.55 5.16
C LYS A 55 -16.75 -4.27 3.92
N ALA A 56 -15.58 -4.88 4.03
CA ALA A 56 -15.10 -5.86 3.06
C ALA A 56 -15.68 -7.23 3.41
N ALA A 57 -16.27 -7.92 2.44
CA ALA A 57 -16.74 -9.29 2.57
C ALA A 57 -15.69 -10.28 2.05
N PHE A 58 -15.42 -11.32 2.83
CA PHE A 58 -14.49 -12.40 2.45
C PHE A 58 -15.19 -13.76 2.53
N ASP A 59 -14.82 -14.66 1.64
CA ASP A 59 -15.24 -16.07 1.72
C ASP A 59 -14.53 -16.75 2.90
N ALA A 60 -15.28 -17.01 3.96
CA ALA A 60 -14.78 -17.69 5.16
C ALA A 60 -14.30 -19.12 4.88
N PHE A 61 -14.92 -19.83 3.94
CA PHE A 61 -14.48 -21.19 3.57
C PHE A 61 -13.13 -21.14 2.86
N LYS A 62 -12.92 -20.18 1.95
CA LYS A 62 -11.61 -19.97 1.33
C LYS A 62 -10.53 -19.69 2.36
N ILE A 63 -10.79 -18.77 3.30
CA ILE A 63 -9.84 -18.45 4.38
C ILE A 63 -9.44 -19.70 5.16
N TYR A 64 -10.42 -20.51 5.54
CA TYR A 64 -10.21 -21.77 6.27
C TYR A 64 -9.44 -22.80 5.43
N ASN A 65 -9.95 -23.14 4.24
CA ASN A 65 -9.44 -24.22 3.40
C ASN A 65 -8.03 -23.93 2.88
N GLU A 66 -7.76 -22.66 2.61
CA GLU A 66 -6.46 -22.20 2.14
C GLU A 66 -5.55 -21.72 3.26
N GLU A 67 -5.97 -21.79 4.53
CA GLU A 67 -5.19 -21.33 5.69
C GLU A 67 -4.66 -19.89 5.54
N ILE A 68 -5.47 -18.98 4.99
CA ILE A 68 -5.09 -17.58 4.74
C ILE A 68 -5.10 -16.78 6.05
N THR A 69 -4.07 -15.97 6.28
CA THR A 69 -4.06 -14.99 7.38
C THR A 69 -4.40 -13.60 6.86
N ILE A 70 -5.36 -12.92 7.50
CA ILE A 70 -5.69 -11.51 7.21
C ILE A 70 -5.21 -10.64 8.38
N LEU A 71 -4.43 -9.61 8.06
CA LEU A 71 -3.77 -8.73 9.02
C LEU A 71 -4.20 -7.28 8.79
N GLY A 72 -4.45 -6.55 9.87
CA GLY A 72 -4.51 -5.08 9.84
C GLY A 72 -3.18 -4.48 10.26
N SER A 73 -2.85 -3.30 9.74
CA SER A 73 -1.75 -2.47 10.23
C SER A 73 -2.23 -1.05 10.49
N MET A 74 -1.74 -0.44 11.57
CA MET A 74 -2.01 0.94 11.91
C MET A 74 -0.69 1.67 12.15
N ALA A 75 -0.44 2.68 11.32
CA ALA A 75 0.66 3.63 11.41
C ALA A 75 2.03 3.00 11.76
N VAL A 76 2.68 3.53 12.79
CA VAL A 76 4.04 3.18 13.20
C VAL A 76 3.95 2.38 14.49
N LEU A 77 4.21 1.08 14.40
CA LEU A 77 4.34 0.20 15.56
C LEU A 77 5.79 -0.28 15.65
N ASN A 78 6.59 0.40 16.47
CA ASN A 78 8.03 0.10 16.67
C ASN A 78 8.85 -0.02 15.36
N SER A 79 8.41 0.63 14.28
CA SER A 79 9.01 0.51 12.94
C SER A 79 9.88 1.70 12.53
N TYR A 80 9.94 2.77 13.34
CA TYR A 80 10.67 3.99 12.97
C TYR A 80 12.19 3.78 12.93
N GLY A 81 12.76 3.14 13.96
CA GLY A 81 14.18 2.77 14.00
C GLY A 81 14.59 1.89 12.81
N PRO A 82 13.94 0.73 12.60
CA PRO A 82 14.21 -0.13 11.44
C PRO A 82 14.05 0.58 10.08
N ALA A 83 13.09 1.49 9.94
CA ALA A 83 12.93 2.27 8.71
C ALA A 83 14.14 3.20 8.45
N ILE A 84 14.65 3.86 9.49
CA ILE A 84 15.87 4.68 9.39
C ILE A 84 17.06 3.81 9.00
N ASP A 85 17.21 2.63 9.62
CA ASP A 85 18.34 1.72 9.35
C ASP A 85 18.36 1.29 7.87
N ILE A 86 17.20 0.94 7.30
CA ILE A 86 17.07 0.55 5.89
C ILE A 86 17.38 1.72 4.94
N ILE A 87 16.95 2.94 5.29
CA ILE A 87 17.26 4.14 4.51
C ILE A 87 18.77 4.46 4.58
N ALA A 88 19.35 4.44 5.78
CA ALA A 88 20.77 4.70 6.01
C ALA A 88 21.68 3.67 5.32
N ALA A 89 21.24 2.41 5.25
CA ALA A 89 21.92 1.35 4.50
C ALA A 89 21.79 1.48 2.97
N GLY A 90 21.03 2.46 2.47
CA GLY A 90 20.81 2.67 1.03
C GLY A 90 19.90 1.63 0.38
N ALA A 91 19.27 0.75 1.16
CA ALA A 91 18.31 -0.22 0.65
C ALA A 91 17.01 0.44 0.14
N VAL A 92 16.70 1.64 0.67
CA VAL A 92 15.61 2.50 0.17
C VAL A 92 16.14 3.92 0.00
N ASP A 93 16.07 4.42 -1.24
CA ASP A 93 16.34 5.83 -1.55
C ASP A 93 15.04 6.64 -1.43
N ALA A 94 14.82 7.22 -0.25
CA ALA A 94 13.62 7.99 0.05
C ALA A 94 13.50 9.29 -0.77
N THR A 95 14.62 9.80 -1.32
CA THR A 95 14.61 11.05 -2.11
C THR A 95 13.80 10.89 -3.40
N LYS A 96 13.78 9.68 -3.98
CA LYS A 96 12.99 9.35 -5.18
C LYS A 96 11.48 9.41 -4.97
N MET A 97 11.00 9.42 -3.72
CA MET A 97 9.57 9.58 -3.44
C MET A 97 9.11 11.04 -3.58
N VAL A 98 10.00 11.99 -3.31
CA VAL A 98 9.69 13.43 -3.34
C VAL A 98 9.60 13.89 -4.78
N THR A 99 8.37 14.10 -5.24
CA THR A 99 8.11 14.56 -6.61
C THR A 99 8.09 16.08 -6.73
N HIS A 100 7.70 16.78 -5.67
CA HIS A 100 7.59 18.24 -5.64
C HIS A 100 8.01 18.76 -4.28
N ALA A 101 8.75 19.87 -4.29
CA ALA A 101 9.14 20.63 -3.11
C ALA A 101 8.67 22.08 -3.28
N PHE A 102 8.03 22.60 -2.25
CA PHE A 102 7.54 23.97 -2.18
C PHE A 102 8.10 24.65 -0.93
N THR A 103 8.18 25.99 -0.94
CA THR A 103 8.39 26.74 0.30
C THR A 103 7.10 26.83 1.10
N ILE A 104 7.19 27.25 2.37
CA ILE A 104 6.00 27.41 3.23
C ILE A 104 5.01 28.43 2.66
N ASP A 105 5.48 29.52 2.04
CA ASP A 105 4.64 30.56 1.42
C ASP A 105 3.83 30.05 0.22
N GLN A 106 4.28 28.94 -0.37
CA GLN A 106 3.61 28.28 -1.50
C GLN A 106 2.60 27.22 -1.06
N PHE A 107 2.27 27.13 0.23
CA PHE A 107 1.34 26.15 0.77
C PHE A 107 0.01 26.03 -0.01
N PRO A 108 -0.67 27.13 -0.41
CA PRO A 108 -1.91 27.01 -1.20
C PRO A 108 -1.72 26.26 -2.51
N ALA A 109 -0.64 26.54 -3.25
CA ALA A 109 -0.33 25.88 -4.52
C ALA A 109 0.03 24.39 -4.30
N ALA A 110 0.81 24.09 -3.26
CA ALA A 110 1.15 22.71 -2.89
C ALA A 110 -0.11 21.89 -2.56
N LEU A 111 -1.05 22.48 -1.81
CA LEU A 111 -2.31 21.83 -1.45
C LEU A 111 -3.22 21.59 -2.67
N ASP A 112 -3.33 22.56 -3.57
CA ASP A 112 -4.10 22.42 -4.81
C ASP A 112 -3.54 21.32 -5.72
N LEU A 113 -2.21 21.18 -5.78
CA LEU A 113 -1.54 20.11 -6.50
C LEU A 113 -1.94 18.73 -5.93
N VAL A 114 -1.86 18.55 -4.61
CA VAL A 114 -2.23 17.29 -3.94
C VAL A 114 -3.71 16.94 -4.17
N ARG A 115 -4.61 17.92 -4.06
CA ARG A 115 -6.05 17.70 -4.29
C ARG A 115 -6.38 17.23 -5.70
N LYS A 116 -5.59 17.64 -6.70
CA LYS A 116 -5.73 17.21 -8.09
C LYS A 116 -5.03 15.87 -8.36
N GLY A 117 -4.43 15.23 -7.36
CA GLY A 117 -3.64 14.01 -7.52
C GLY A 117 -2.29 14.25 -8.20
N GLY A 118 -1.77 15.48 -8.19
CA GLY A 118 -0.50 15.84 -8.79
C GLY A 118 0.68 15.45 -7.90
N GLY A 119 1.35 14.34 -8.24
CA GLY A 119 2.58 13.91 -7.56
C GLY A 119 2.40 12.79 -6.54
N LEU A 120 3.52 12.22 -6.11
CA LEU A 120 3.59 11.07 -5.18
C LEU A 120 3.75 11.54 -3.74
N LYS A 121 4.86 12.23 -3.46
CA LYS A 121 5.08 12.98 -2.21
C LYS A 121 5.33 14.45 -2.56
N VAL A 122 4.52 15.32 -1.97
CA VAL A 122 4.68 16.78 -2.00
C VAL A 122 5.20 17.22 -0.64
N GLN A 123 6.32 17.94 -0.62
CA GLN A 123 7.00 18.37 0.59
C GLN A 123 7.03 19.90 0.68
N LEU A 124 6.83 20.42 1.89
CA LEU A 124 7.15 21.81 2.22
C LEU A 124 8.53 21.82 2.88
N ALA A 125 9.43 22.64 2.38
CA ALA A 125 10.73 22.89 2.99
C ALA A 125 10.73 24.29 3.60
N ALA A 126 11.16 24.41 4.85
CA ALA A 126 11.69 25.67 5.34
C ALA A 126 13.00 25.92 4.58
N GLY A 127 13.12 27.08 3.94
CA GLY A 127 14.33 27.47 3.22
C GLY A 127 15.56 27.49 4.11
#